data_AF-A0A7S3MXZ7-F1
#
_entry.id   AF-A0A7S3MXZ7-F1
#
_cell.length_a   1.000
_cell.length_b   1.000
_cell.length_c   1.000
_cell.angle_alpha   90.00
_cell.angle_beta   90.00
_cell.angle_gamma   90.00
#
_symmetry.space_group_name_H-M   'P 1'
#
loop_
_entity.id
_entity.type
_entity.pdbx_description
1 polymer ?
#
loop_
_entity_poly.entity_id
_entity_poly.type
_entity_poly.pdbx_seq_one_letter_code
_entity_poly.pdbx_strand_id
1 'polypeptide(L)'
;RRVHGDKFKIGMSRTFENEEQVASFMKKENRKLVIYQGVVYEVGEYMDDHPGGNDLIEDELGTNIDEKFEEAEHTKAAKKIFKDLEVIGKMKNHDDTSAGSSDEDQEEGGAAHMDGAKLGCTRDFDYSTGLWEQIWKCDWSFEEYYVYINEPKVLVNPVRNLTLFKHPFREILTMTPWWLIPVVWTPGVIAMFMSVGNSISFDFKITLFVFGLIMWSLTEYLLHRFLFHCEDLGLFPRHSKVYAVHFLVHGIHHAFPQ
;
A
#
# COMPACT_ATOMS: atom_id res chain seq x y z
N ARG A 1 -17.21 28.30 -21.05
CA ARG A 1 -16.22 27.60 -21.90
C ARG A 1 -16.03 26.20 -21.32
N ARG A 2 -16.74 25.22 -21.87
CA ARG A 2 -16.62 23.79 -21.56
C ARG A 2 -15.47 23.24 -22.39
N VAL A 3 -14.43 22.71 -21.76
CA VAL A 3 -13.52 21.71 -22.35
C VAL A 3 -12.93 20.93 -21.17
N HIS A 4 -13.46 19.73 -20.89
CA HIS A 4 -12.81 18.57 -20.26
C HIS A 4 -13.90 17.58 -19.87
N GLY A 5 -14.35 16.82 -20.86
CA GLY A 5 -15.27 15.71 -20.70
C GLY A 5 -15.21 14.97 -22.02
N ASP A 6 -14.23 14.08 -22.15
CA ASP A 6 -14.15 13.02 -23.17
C ASP A 6 -12.78 12.30 -23.06
N LYS A 7 -12.59 11.45 -22.03
CA LYS A 7 -11.54 10.42 -22.01
C LYS A 7 -11.90 9.25 -21.09
N PHE A 8 -13.07 8.62 -21.25
CA PHE A 8 -13.25 7.25 -20.76
C PHE A 8 -14.22 6.52 -21.71
N LYS A 9 -13.68 6.11 -22.88
CA LYS A 9 -14.35 5.18 -23.77
C LYS A 9 -13.95 3.76 -23.38
N ILE A 10 -14.87 3.09 -22.69
CA ILE A 10 -15.23 1.66 -22.76
C ILE A 10 -14.28 0.84 -23.66
N GLY A 11 -13.32 0.13 -23.04
CA GLY A 11 -12.50 -0.86 -23.72
C GLY A 11 -13.21 -2.21 -23.74
N MET A 12 -13.69 -2.64 -24.91
CA MET A 12 -13.97 -4.05 -25.17
C MET A 12 -12.76 -4.90 -24.74
N SER A 13 -12.98 -5.97 -23.97
CA SER A 13 -11.94 -6.95 -23.63
C SER A 13 -11.22 -7.39 -24.90
N ARG A 14 -10.00 -6.89 -25.12
CA ARG A 14 -9.19 -7.25 -26.28
C ARG A 14 -8.72 -8.69 -26.12
N THR A 15 -8.68 -9.45 -27.21
CA THR A 15 -8.12 -10.79 -27.21
C THR A 15 -6.77 -10.77 -27.91
N PHE A 16 -5.75 -11.30 -27.25
CA PHE A 16 -4.39 -11.43 -27.79
C PHE A 16 -4.11 -12.90 -28.12
N GLU A 17 -3.58 -13.17 -29.31
CA GLU A 17 -3.27 -14.52 -29.77
C GLU A 17 -1.97 -15.07 -29.18
N ASN A 18 -0.97 -14.21 -28.99
CA ASN A 18 0.35 -14.55 -28.48
C ASN A 18 1.04 -13.34 -27.84
N GLU A 19 2.19 -13.59 -27.18
CA GLU A 19 3.00 -12.56 -26.53
C GLU A 19 3.53 -11.51 -27.51
N GLU A 20 3.85 -11.91 -28.75
CA GLU A 20 4.30 -10.98 -29.80
C GLU A 20 3.26 -9.90 -30.11
N GLN A 21 1.96 -10.25 -30.07
CA GLN A 21 0.87 -9.30 -30.27
C GLN A 21 0.76 -8.34 -29.08
N VAL A 22 0.95 -8.84 -27.85
CA VAL A 22 1.01 -8.00 -26.64
C VAL A 22 2.19 -7.03 -26.74
N ALA A 23 3.39 -7.51 -27.06
CA ALA A 23 4.59 -6.68 -27.21
C ALA A 23 4.45 -5.65 -28.35
N SER A 24 3.81 -6.02 -29.46
CA SER A 24 3.52 -5.10 -30.57
C SER A 24 2.53 -4.01 -30.16
N PHE A 25 1.50 -4.38 -29.40
CA PHE A 25 0.51 -3.45 -28.87
C PHE A 25 1.12 -2.50 -27.82
N MET A 26 1.93 -3.05 -26.92
CA MET A 26 2.71 -2.31 -25.92
C MET A 26 3.54 -1.19 -26.55
N LYS A 27 4.30 -1.52 -27.61
CA LYS A 27 5.10 -0.54 -28.37
C LYS A 27 4.25 0.50 -29.11
N LYS A 28 3.13 0.07 -29.70
CA LYS A 28 2.25 0.94 -30.50
C LYS A 28 1.53 1.99 -29.65
N GLU A 29 1.00 1.60 -28.51
CA GLU A 29 0.25 2.48 -27.61
C GLU A 29 1.12 3.11 -26.53
N ASN A 30 2.43 2.81 -26.51
CA ASN A 30 3.39 3.26 -25.50
C ASN A 30 2.92 2.96 -24.07
N ARG A 31 2.55 1.68 -23.85
CA ARG A 31 2.04 1.12 -22.60
C ARG A 31 3.08 0.19 -21.98
N LYS A 32 2.96 -0.16 -20.70
CA LYS A 32 3.81 -1.17 -20.03
C LYS A 32 2.93 -2.31 -19.55
N LEU A 33 3.04 -3.46 -20.23
CA LEU A 33 2.10 -4.57 -20.09
C LEU A 33 2.80 -5.83 -19.59
N VAL A 34 2.09 -6.63 -18.80
CA VAL A 34 2.49 -8.00 -18.42
C VAL A 34 1.31 -8.95 -18.58
N ILE A 35 1.59 -10.24 -18.74
CA ILE A 35 0.56 -11.28 -18.85
C ILE A 35 0.63 -12.16 -17.59
N TYR A 36 -0.45 -12.19 -16.81
CA TYR A 36 -0.56 -13.03 -15.63
C TYR A 36 -1.88 -13.82 -15.69
N GLN A 37 -1.79 -15.13 -15.52
CA GLN A 37 -2.90 -16.08 -15.60
C GLN A 37 -3.76 -15.86 -16.86
N GLY A 38 -3.10 -15.61 -17.99
CA GLY A 38 -3.74 -15.35 -19.29
C GLY A 38 -4.54 -14.05 -19.39
N VAL A 39 -4.43 -13.13 -18.42
CA VAL A 39 -4.98 -11.77 -18.48
C VAL A 39 -3.82 -10.78 -18.71
N VAL A 40 -4.07 -9.75 -19.51
CA VAL A 40 -3.08 -8.72 -19.84
C VAL A 40 -3.35 -7.47 -19.02
N TYR A 41 -2.40 -7.10 -18.16
CA TYR A 41 -2.52 -5.99 -17.22
C TYR A 41 -1.59 -4.83 -17.61
N GLU A 42 -2.03 -3.60 -17.40
CA GLU A 42 -1.14 -2.43 -17.37
C GLU A 42 -0.48 -2.33 -16.01
N VAL A 43 0.85 -2.24 -16.00
CA VAL A 43 1.64 -2.09 -14.77
C VAL A 43 2.43 -0.78 -14.74
N GLY A 44 2.31 0.05 -15.77
CA GLY A 44 3.24 1.16 -15.97
C GLY A 44 3.30 2.19 -14.85
N GLU A 45 2.17 2.49 -14.21
CA GLU A 45 2.13 3.35 -13.03
C GLU A 45 2.63 2.63 -11.77
N TYR A 46 2.43 1.31 -11.65
CA TYR A 46 2.74 0.51 -10.45
C TYR A 46 4.23 0.14 -10.31
N MET A 47 5.01 0.20 -11.40
CA MET A 47 6.40 -0.25 -11.40
C MET A 47 7.29 0.44 -10.35
N ASP A 48 7.10 1.73 -10.14
CA ASP A 48 7.89 2.50 -9.16
C ASP A 48 7.53 2.11 -7.71
N ASP A 49 6.32 1.59 -7.50
CA ASP A 49 5.78 1.15 -6.21
C ASP A 49 5.90 -0.36 -5.99
N HIS A 50 6.55 -1.08 -6.92
CA HIS A 50 6.77 -2.52 -6.75
C HIS A 50 7.79 -2.78 -5.62
N PRO A 51 7.45 -3.56 -4.57
CA PRO A 51 8.37 -3.82 -3.45
C PRO A 51 9.70 -4.48 -3.84
N GLY A 52 9.73 -5.23 -4.95
CA GLY A 52 10.95 -5.84 -5.48
C GLY A 52 11.80 -4.90 -6.34
N GLY A 53 11.33 -3.67 -6.59
CA GLY A 53 11.96 -2.71 -7.48
C GLY A 53 11.44 -2.75 -8.92
N ASN A 54 11.58 -1.62 -9.60
CA ASN A 54 11.19 -1.39 -11.00
C ASN A 54 11.86 -2.38 -11.97
N ASP A 55 13.17 -2.56 -11.83
CA ASP A 55 14.02 -3.27 -12.79
C ASP A 55 13.54 -4.72 -13.04
N LEU A 56 12.99 -5.37 -12.01
CA LEU A 56 12.46 -6.74 -12.12
C LEU A 56 11.21 -6.84 -13.01
N ILE A 57 10.42 -5.76 -13.10
CA ILE A 57 9.25 -5.70 -13.99
C ILE A 57 9.67 -5.28 -15.40
N GLU A 58 10.66 -4.39 -15.53
CA GLU A 58 11.15 -3.93 -16.84
C GLU A 58 11.62 -5.09 -17.74
N ASP A 59 12.29 -6.07 -17.15
CA ASP A 59 12.78 -7.26 -17.87
C ASP A 59 11.65 -8.18 -18.37
N GLU A 60 10.45 -8.02 -17.81
CA GLU A 60 9.27 -8.87 -18.05
C GLU A 60 8.16 -8.18 -18.83
N LEU A 61 8.42 -6.99 -19.37
CA LEU A 61 7.41 -6.28 -20.15
C LEU A 61 7.07 -7.02 -21.45
N GLY A 62 5.78 -7.31 -21.62
CA GLY A 62 5.21 -7.96 -22.80
C GLY A 62 5.24 -9.49 -22.77
N THR A 63 5.71 -10.11 -21.68
CA THR A 63 5.83 -11.57 -21.53
C THR A 63 4.81 -12.14 -20.54
N ASN A 64 4.69 -13.47 -20.50
CA ASN A 64 4.01 -14.18 -19.42
C ASN A 64 4.90 -14.29 -18.17
N ILE A 65 4.37 -13.85 -17.03
CA ILE A 65 5.09 -13.79 -15.76
C ILE A 65 4.66 -14.87 -14.76
N ASP A 66 3.85 -15.85 -15.15
CA ASP A 66 3.27 -16.85 -14.23
C ASP A 66 4.34 -17.61 -13.46
N GLU A 67 5.35 -18.13 -14.16
CA GLU A 67 6.46 -18.88 -13.55
C GLU A 67 7.30 -17.97 -12.66
N LYS A 68 7.72 -16.81 -13.17
CA LYS A 68 8.58 -15.84 -12.46
C LYS A 68 7.89 -15.26 -11.22
N PHE A 69 6.58 -15.07 -11.29
CA PHE A 69 5.79 -14.59 -10.17
C PHE A 69 5.70 -15.63 -9.05
N GLU A 70 5.52 -16.92 -9.37
CA GLU A 70 5.52 -17.98 -8.35
C GLU A 70 6.94 -18.29 -7.84
N GLU A 71 7.98 -18.23 -8.68
CA GLU A 71 9.39 -18.41 -8.28
C GLU A 71 9.86 -17.33 -7.29
N ALA A 72 9.37 -16.10 -7.45
CA ALA A 72 9.63 -15.01 -6.52
C ALA A 72 8.88 -15.15 -5.18
N GLU A 73 8.12 -16.23 -4.97
CA GLU A 73 7.39 -16.56 -3.75
C GLU A 73 6.49 -15.41 -3.25
N HIS A 74 5.79 -14.75 -4.17
CA HIS A 74 4.89 -13.64 -3.84
C HIS A 74 3.78 -14.07 -2.86
N THR A 75 3.47 -13.19 -1.91
CA THR A 75 2.43 -13.44 -0.90
C THR A 75 1.03 -13.46 -1.50
N LYS A 76 0.06 -14.00 -0.76
CA LYS A 76 -1.37 -13.94 -1.16
C LYS A 76 -1.87 -12.49 -1.34
N ALA A 77 -1.33 -11.54 -0.58
CA ALA A 77 -1.67 -10.12 -0.72
C ALA A 77 -1.17 -9.55 -2.05
N ALA A 78 0.02 -9.92 -2.50
CA ALA A 78 0.54 -9.52 -3.81
C ALA A 78 -0.35 -10.02 -4.96
N LYS A 79 -0.90 -11.25 -4.85
CA LYS A 79 -1.88 -11.78 -5.83
C LYS A 79 -3.16 -10.94 -5.90
N LYS A 80 -3.59 -10.33 -4.79
CA LYS A 80 -4.80 -9.49 -4.76
C LYS A 80 -4.63 -8.21 -5.60
N ILE A 81 -3.40 -7.68 -5.76
CA ILE A 81 -3.14 -6.44 -6.52
C ILE A 81 -3.61 -6.53 -7.97
N PHE A 82 -3.52 -7.72 -8.60
CA PHE A 82 -4.01 -7.92 -9.97
C PHE A 82 -5.52 -7.67 -10.13
N LYS A 83 -6.32 -7.79 -9.05
CA LYS A 83 -7.75 -7.46 -9.10
C LYS A 83 -7.98 -5.95 -9.29
N ASP A 84 -7.03 -5.14 -8.87
CA ASP A 84 -7.13 -3.68 -8.84
C ASP A 84 -6.41 -3.02 -10.04
N LEU A 85 -5.51 -3.74 -10.73
CA LEU A 85 -4.81 -3.26 -11.93
C LEU A 85 -5.76 -3.08 -13.14
N GLU A 86 -5.40 -2.15 -14.04
CA GLU A 86 -6.15 -1.96 -15.28
C GLU A 86 -6.00 -3.18 -16.21
N VAL A 87 -7.11 -3.82 -16.55
CA VAL A 87 -7.16 -4.95 -17.49
C VAL A 87 -7.26 -4.44 -18.94
N ILE A 88 -6.29 -4.81 -19.76
CA ILE A 88 -6.20 -4.42 -21.17
C ILE A 88 -6.87 -5.44 -22.09
N GLY A 89 -6.84 -6.70 -21.69
CA GLY A 89 -7.43 -7.80 -22.44
C GLY A 89 -7.10 -9.17 -21.85
N LYS A 90 -7.34 -10.22 -22.63
CA LYS A 90 -7.08 -11.62 -22.28
C LYS A 90 -6.37 -12.35 -23.43
N MET A 91 -5.64 -13.41 -23.12
CA MET A 91 -5.04 -14.31 -24.09
C MET A 91 -6.10 -15.24 -24.70
N LYS A 92 -5.96 -15.60 -25.98
CA LYS A 92 -6.94 -16.40 -26.74
C LYS A 92 -7.15 -17.81 -26.16
N ASN A 93 -6.10 -18.39 -25.60
CA ASN A 93 -6.15 -19.72 -24.96
C ASN A 93 -6.57 -19.65 -23.48
N HIS A 94 -6.98 -18.48 -22.99
CA HIS A 94 -7.60 -18.36 -21.68
C HIS A 94 -9.05 -18.83 -21.79
N ASP A 95 -9.26 -20.14 -21.70
CA ASP A 95 -10.60 -20.69 -21.49
C ASP A 95 -11.16 -20.10 -20.19
N ASP A 96 -12.38 -19.56 -20.20
CA ASP A 96 -13.10 -19.05 -19.02
C ASP A 96 -13.46 -20.18 -17.99
N THR A 97 -12.69 -21.28 -17.98
CA THR A 97 -12.92 -22.50 -17.20
C THR A 97 -11.88 -22.76 -16.11
N SER A 98 -10.95 -21.83 -15.85
CA SER A 98 -10.07 -21.84 -14.66
C SER A 98 -10.66 -21.05 -13.48
N ALA A 99 -11.97 -21.15 -13.28
CA ALA A 99 -12.59 -20.92 -11.99
C ALA A 99 -12.64 -22.26 -11.23
N GLY A 100 -11.66 -22.47 -10.34
CA GLY A 100 -11.60 -23.60 -9.39
C GLY A 100 -10.18 -24.18 -9.32
N SER A 101 -9.53 -24.38 -8.17
CA SER A 101 -9.96 -24.35 -6.78
C SER A 101 -8.72 -24.32 -5.87
N SER A 102 -8.65 -23.38 -4.95
CA SER A 102 -8.15 -23.64 -3.59
C SER A 102 -8.77 -22.60 -2.64
N ASP A 103 -9.82 -23.08 -1.99
CA ASP A 103 -10.40 -22.69 -0.70
C ASP A 103 -11.09 -21.31 -0.56
N GLU A 104 -12.42 -21.42 -0.51
CA GLU A 104 -13.41 -20.65 0.27
C GLU A 104 -13.23 -19.14 0.35
N ASP A 105 -13.90 -18.42 -0.55
CA ASP A 105 -14.94 -17.44 -0.18
C ASP A 105 -15.76 -17.09 -1.44
N GLN A 106 -17.03 -17.49 -1.42
CA GLN A 106 -18.01 -17.03 -2.39
C GLN A 106 -18.37 -15.57 -2.07
N GLU A 107 -17.86 -14.63 -2.84
CA GLU A 107 -18.58 -13.39 -3.10
C GLU A 107 -18.60 -13.09 -4.60
N GLU A 108 -19.81 -13.08 -5.15
CA GLU A 108 -20.12 -12.63 -6.49
C GLU A 108 -19.75 -11.15 -6.65
N GLY A 109 -18.75 -10.88 -7.49
CA GLY A 109 -18.42 -9.53 -7.94
C GLY A 109 -18.01 -9.60 -9.40
N GLY A 110 -18.98 -9.52 -10.30
CA GLY A 110 -18.75 -9.49 -11.74
C GLY A 110 -17.79 -8.37 -12.14
N ALA A 111 -17.09 -8.58 -13.26
CA ALA A 111 -16.21 -7.61 -13.90
C ALA A 111 -16.92 -6.24 -14.06
N ALA A 112 -16.75 -5.39 -13.05
CA ALA A 112 -17.32 -4.06 -12.97
C ALA A 112 -16.17 -3.14 -12.55
N HIS A 113 -15.65 -2.45 -13.57
CA HIS A 113 -15.07 -1.12 -13.51
C HIS A 113 -14.71 -0.65 -12.08
N MET A 114 -13.49 -0.94 -11.64
CA MET A 114 -12.94 -0.28 -10.47
C MET A 114 -12.32 1.03 -10.92
N ASP A 115 -13.14 2.09 -10.96
CA ASP A 115 -12.62 3.39 -10.53
C ASP A 115 -11.97 3.12 -9.16
N GLY A 116 -10.71 3.53 -8.92
CA GLY A 116 -9.87 3.26 -7.73
C GLY A 116 -10.42 3.67 -6.36
N ALA A 117 -11.64 3.25 -6.09
CA ALA A 117 -12.55 3.59 -5.01
C ALA A 117 -12.91 2.36 -4.18
N LYS A 118 -12.53 1.14 -4.60
CA LYS A 118 -12.72 -0.08 -3.80
C LYS A 118 -11.51 -0.99 -4.00
N LEU A 119 -10.99 -1.53 -2.90
CA LEU A 119 -9.96 -2.57 -2.89
C LEU A 119 -10.66 -3.88 -2.53
N GLY A 120 -10.21 -5.01 -3.08
CA GLY A 120 -10.69 -6.36 -2.72
C GLY A 120 -10.29 -6.78 -1.30
N CYS A 121 -10.78 -6.06 -0.30
CA CYS A 121 -10.47 -6.22 1.12
C CYS A 121 -11.74 -6.50 1.93
N THR A 122 -11.56 -6.91 3.19
CA THR A 122 -12.64 -7.22 4.14
C THR A 122 -13.73 -6.15 4.29
N ARG A 123 -13.48 -4.91 3.85
CA ARG A 123 -14.48 -3.83 3.86
C ARG A 123 -14.32 -2.84 2.70
N ASP A 124 -15.43 -2.55 2.03
CA ASP A 124 -15.50 -1.59 0.93
C ASP A 124 -15.46 -0.12 1.42
N PHE A 125 -14.26 0.44 1.60
CA PHE A 125 -14.09 1.89 1.77
C PHE A 125 -13.90 2.60 0.44
N ASP A 126 -14.39 3.84 0.37
CA ASP A 126 -14.10 4.75 -0.73
C ASP A 126 -12.72 5.37 -0.55
N TYR A 127 -11.71 4.80 -1.21
CA TYR A 127 -10.34 5.30 -1.14
C TYR A 127 -10.12 6.59 -1.94
N SER A 128 -11.10 7.04 -2.74
CA SER A 128 -11.00 8.29 -3.50
C SER A 128 -11.20 9.54 -2.63
N THR A 129 -11.57 9.34 -1.36
CA THR A 129 -11.85 10.40 -0.40
C THR A 129 -11.18 10.14 0.94
N GLY A 130 -11.33 11.06 1.90
CA GLY A 130 -10.71 10.94 3.22
C GLY A 130 -11.12 9.65 3.96
N LEU A 131 -10.17 8.72 4.10
CA LEU A 131 -10.39 7.41 4.72
C LEU A 131 -10.66 7.52 6.23
N TRP A 132 -10.04 8.46 6.92
CA TRP A 132 -10.13 8.57 8.37
C TRP A 132 -11.56 8.76 8.87
N GLU A 133 -12.33 9.64 8.20
CA GLU A 133 -13.71 9.90 8.58
C GLU A 133 -14.61 8.68 8.38
N GLN A 134 -14.26 7.80 7.44
CA GLN A 134 -14.96 6.54 7.21
C GLN A 134 -14.65 5.55 8.34
N ILE A 135 -13.37 5.37 8.68
CA ILE A 135 -12.94 4.51 9.81
C ILE A 135 -13.55 4.98 11.13
N TRP A 136 -13.55 6.30 11.40
CA TRP A 136 -14.07 6.88 12.65
C TRP A 136 -15.57 6.65 12.85
N LYS A 137 -16.36 6.69 11.77
CA LYS A 137 -17.82 6.52 11.81
C LYS A 137 -18.25 5.05 11.75
N CYS A 138 -17.33 4.19 11.37
CA CYS A 138 -17.61 2.79 11.16
C CYS A 138 -17.74 2.07 12.50
N ASP A 139 -18.71 1.15 12.57
CA ASP A 139 -18.87 0.24 13.69
C ASP A 139 -18.19 -1.08 13.33
N TRP A 140 -17.11 -1.39 14.04
CA TRP A 140 -16.22 -2.50 13.74
C TRP A 140 -16.23 -3.48 14.91
N SER A 141 -16.23 -4.78 14.60
CA SER A 141 -15.73 -5.76 15.57
C SER A 141 -14.20 -5.66 15.68
N PHE A 142 -13.63 -6.23 16.73
CA PHE A 142 -12.18 -6.28 16.88
C PHE A 142 -11.56 -7.09 15.74
N GLU A 143 -12.18 -8.21 15.40
CA GLU A 143 -11.71 -9.17 14.39
C GLU A 143 -11.70 -8.54 13.00
N GLU A 144 -12.76 -7.81 12.63
CA GLU A 144 -12.82 -7.07 11.36
C GLU A 144 -11.70 -6.02 11.26
N TYR A 145 -11.50 -5.25 12.34
CA TYR A 145 -10.46 -4.23 12.37
C TYR A 145 -9.06 -4.84 12.30
N TYR A 146 -8.82 -5.91 13.07
CA TYR A 146 -7.56 -6.63 13.13
C TYR A 146 -7.17 -7.19 11.75
N VAL A 147 -8.11 -7.84 11.06
CA VAL A 147 -7.86 -8.34 9.70
C VAL A 147 -7.60 -7.16 8.77
N TYR A 148 -8.43 -6.10 8.82
CA TYR A 148 -8.27 -4.95 7.95
C TYR A 148 -6.88 -4.31 8.05
N ILE A 149 -6.33 -4.08 9.24
CA ILE A 149 -5.02 -3.43 9.37
C ILE A 149 -3.84 -4.34 9.00
N ASN A 150 -4.00 -5.66 9.13
CA ASN A 150 -2.96 -6.65 8.82
C ASN A 150 -3.02 -7.15 7.36
N GLU A 151 -4.01 -6.74 6.58
CA GLU A 151 -4.06 -6.93 5.13
C GLU A 151 -3.39 -5.73 4.43
N PRO A 152 -2.14 -5.84 3.93
CA PRO A 152 -1.48 -4.73 3.25
C PRO A 152 -2.19 -4.42 1.93
N LYS A 153 -2.35 -3.13 1.65
CA LYS A 153 -3.06 -2.58 0.51
C LYS A 153 -2.14 -1.64 -0.26
N VAL A 154 -2.31 -1.63 -1.58
CA VAL A 154 -1.63 -0.70 -2.48
C VAL A 154 -2.68 -0.13 -3.43
N LEU A 155 -2.66 1.19 -3.61
CA LEU A 155 -3.57 1.86 -4.53
C LEU A 155 -2.90 1.89 -5.91
N VAL A 156 -3.35 1.03 -6.83
CA VAL A 156 -2.68 0.83 -8.14
C VAL A 156 -3.44 1.38 -9.35
N ASN A 157 -4.67 1.88 -9.18
CA ASN A 157 -5.50 2.34 -10.29
C ASN A 157 -6.35 3.57 -9.92
N PRO A 158 -5.82 4.80 -10.05
CA PRO A 158 -4.43 5.11 -10.41
C PRO A 158 -3.49 4.89 -9.22
N VAL A 159 -2.19 4.84 -9.50
CA VAL A 159 -1.17 4.87 -8.46
C VAL A 159 -1.16 6.22 -7.77
N ARG A 160 -1.33 6.22 -6.44
CA ARG A 160 -1.38 7.44 -5.64
C ARG A 160 -1.25 7.17 -4.15
N ASN A 161 -0.87 8.24 -3.43
CA ASN A 161 -0.93 8.26 -1.98
C ASN A 161 -2.38 8.18 -1.46
N LEU A 162 -2.53 7.54 -0.31
CA LEU A 162 -3.78 7.50 0.43
C LEU A 162 -4.15 8.91 0.92
N THR A 163 -5.42 9.29 0.75
CA THR A 163 -5.97 10.51 1.34
C THR A 163 -6.66 10.20 2.66
N LEU A 164 -6.17 10.76 3.77
CA LEU A 164 -6.77 10.50 5.08
C LEU A 164 -7.92 11.45 5.40
N PHE A 165 -7.78 12.72 5.05
CA PHE A 165 -8.71 13.79 5.36
C PHE A 165 -9.13 14.54 4.10
N LYS A 166 -10.44 14.78 3.96
CA LYS A 166 -10.98 15.59 2.85
C LYS A 166 -10.52 17.04 2.87
N HIS A 167 -10.15 17.56 4.04
CA HIS A 167 -9.78 18.96 4.20
C HIS A 167 -8.27 19.14 4.01
N PRO A 168 -7.81 19.99 3.07
CA PRO A 168 -6.39 20.12 2.72
C PRO A 168 -5.47 20.40 3.91
N PHE A 169 -5.88 21.28 4.83
CA PHE A 169 -5.07 21.58 6.02
C PHE A 169 -4.85 20.35 6.93
N ARG A 170 -5.85 19.47 7.07
CA ARG A 170 -5.71 18.26 7.90
C ARG A 170 -4.84 17.22 7.20
N GLU A 171 -4.93 17.15 5.88
CA GLU A 171 -4.10 16.26 5.06
C GLU A 171 -2.62 16.66 5.07
N ILE A 172 -2.32 17.95 5.07
CA ILE A 172 -0.92 18.42 5.17
C ILE A 172 -0.27 17.93 6.47
N LEU A 173 -1.02 17.84 7.57
CA LEU A 173 -0.51 17.37 8.86
C LEU A 173 -0.25 15.86 8.90
N THR A 174 -0.81 15.09 7.97
CA THR A 174 -0.57 13.64 7.88
C THR A 174 0.57 13.26 6.93
N MET A 175 1.02 14.19 6.09
CA MET A 175 2.08 13.97 5.12
C MET A 175 3.44 14.33 5.73
N THR A 176 4.16 13.32 6.22
CA THR A 176 5.46 13.49 6.88
C THR A 176 6.58 12.92 6.00
N PRO A 177 7.27 13.73 5.17
CA PRO A 177 8.37 13.22 4.37
C PRO A 177 9.56 12.83 5.26
N TRP A 178 10.34 11.83 4.83
CA TRP A 178 11.43 11.25 5.63
C TRP A 178 12.44 12.28 6.15
N TRP A 179 12.73 13.33 5.38
CA TRP A 179 13.70 14.37 5.72
C TRP A 179 13.21 15.33 6.80
N LEU A 180 11.90 15.38 7.09
CA LEU A 180 11.35 16.30 8.09
C LEU A 180 11.81 15.92 9.51
N ILE A 181 11.86 14.62 9.81
CA ILE A 181 12.30 14.10 11.11
C ILE A 181 13.73 14.58 11.45
N PRO A 182 14.79 14.35 10.64
CA PRO A 182 16.12 14.84 10.98
C PRO A 182 16.19 16.37 11.02
N VAL A 183 15.53 17.08 10.09
CA VAL A 183 15.55 18.56 10.07
C VAL A 183 14.98 19.17 11.35
N VAL A 184 13.91 18.60 11.90
CA VAL A 184 13.26 19.12 13.11
C VAL A 184 14.01 18.69 14.37
N TRP A 185 14.39 17.41 14.47
CA TRP A 185 14.88 16.84 15.73
C TRP A 185 16.40 16.96 15.92
N THR A 186 17.20 16.89 14.85
CA THR A 186 18.67 16.96 14.96
C THR A 186 19.16 18.28 15.57
N PRO A 187 18.64 19.47 15.20
CA PRO A 187 19.03 20.71 15.88
C PRO A 187 18.73 20.70 17.38
N GLY A 188 17.61 20.11 17.78
CA GLY A 188 17.25 19.95 19.20
C GLY A 188 18.23 19.05 19.95
N VAL A 189 18.59 17.91 19.37
CA VAL A 189 19.61 16.99 19.93
C VAL A 189 20.95 17.69 20.09
N ILE A 190 21.40 18.43 19.07
CA ILE A 190 22.65 19.21 19.13
C ILE A 190 22.57 20.29 20.21
N ALA A 191 21.48 21.06 20.26
CA ALA A 191 21.28 22.11 21.25
C ALA A 191 21.31 21.55 22.68
N MET A 192 20.64 20.42 22.93
CA MET A 192 20.66 19.75 24.24
C MET A 192 22.08 19.28 24.59
N PHE A 193 22.79 18.65 23.65
CA PHE A 193 24.17 18.19 23.86
C PHE A 193 25.13 19.36 24.20
N MET A 194 24.96 20.51 23.53
CA MET A 194 25.77 21.71 23.76
C MET A 194 25.38 22.46 25.04
N SER A 195 24.10 22.46 25.41
CA SER A 195 23.57 23.20 26.58
C SER A 195 24.22 22.81 27.90
N VAL A 196 24.72 21.58 28.00
CA VAL A 196 25.41 21.09 29.20
C VAL A 196 26.75 21.80 29.44
N GLY A 197 27.30 22.50 28.42
CA GLY A 197 28.51 23.31 28.55
C GLY A 197 29.70 22.50 29.09
N ASN A 198 30.59 23.11 29.86
CA ASN A 198 31.69 22.38 30.53
C ASN A 198 31.30 21.82 31.90
N SER A 199 30.00 21.71 32.20
CA SER A 199 29.51 21.24 33.49
C SER A 199 29.85 19.77 33.75
N ILE A 200 30.03 18.99 32.68
CA ILE A 200 30.53 17.62 32.70
C ILE A 200 31.59 17.41 31.62
N SER A 201 32.49 16.44 31.82
CA SER A 201 33.53 16.12 30.84
C SER A 201 32.93 15.68 29.50
N PHE A 202 33.66 15.93 28.41
CA PHE A 202 33.22 15.56 27.07
C PHE A 202 32.98 14.05 26.96
N ASP A 203 33.88 13.23 27.51
CA ASP A 203 33.75 11.78 27.50
C ASP A 203 32.46 11.32 28.18
N PHE A 204 32.10 11.94 29.31
CA PHE A 204 30.86 11.61 30.01
C PHE A 204 29.61 12.00 29.21
N LYS A 205 29.65 13.10 28.43
CA LYS A 205 28.56 13.43 27.49
C LYS A 205 28.38 12.36 26.43
N ILE A 206 29.48 11.88 25.85
CA ILE A 206 29.44 10.81 24.85
C ILE A 206 28.91 9.52 25.48
N THR A 207 29.33 9.18 26.70
CA THR A 207 28.78 8.03 27.44
C THR A 207 27.27 8.14 27.63
N LEU A 208 26.76 9.30 28.06
CA LEU A 208 25.32 9.53 28.21
C LEU A 208 24.57 9.48 26.87
N PHE A 209 25.18 10.01 25.79
CA PHE A 209 24.59 9.95 24.46
C PHE A 209 24.47 8.51 23.97
N VAL A 210 25.52 7.70 24.07
CA VAL A 210 25.52 6.28 23.71
C VAL A 210 24.55 5.49 24.58
N PHE A 211 24.52 5.75 25.89
CA PHE A 211 23.52 5.16 26.78
C PHE A 211 22.09 5.53 26.36
N GLY A 212 21.87 6.78 25.93
CA GLY A 212 20.61 7.24 25.34
C GLY A 212 20.22 6.45 24.10
N LEU A 213 21.14 6.12 23.20
CA LEU A 213 20.88 5.27 22.03
C LEU A 213 20.48 3.84 22.43
N ILE A 214 21.09 3.27 23.48
CA ILE A 214 20.72 1.96 24.02
C ILE A 214 19.32 2.02 24.67
N MET A 215 19.04 3.07 25.44
CA MET A 215 17.71 3.26 26.02
C MET A 215 16.65 3.52 24.96
N TRP A 216 17.02 4.18 23.85
CA TRP A 216 16.15 4.36 22.70
C TRP A 216 15.77 3.02 22.08
N SER A 217 16.73 2.11 21.83
CA SER A 217 16.39 0.80 21.25
C SER A 217 15.46 -0.03 22.15
N LEU A 218 15.65 0.04 23.47
CA LEU A 218 14.69 -0.55 24.41
C LEU A 218 13.32 0.14 24.34
N THR A 219 13.30 1.47 24.30
CA THR A 219 12.05 2.25 24.23
C THR A 219 11.28 1.96 22.94
N GLU A 220 11.97 1.90 21.81
CA GLU A 220 11.43 1.54 20.51
C GLU A 220 10.77 0.16 20.56
N TYR A 221 11.46 -0.84 21.10
CA TYR A 221 10.90 -2.18 21.27
C TYR A 221 9.64 -2.18 22.13
N LEU A 222 9.66 -1.47 23.27
CA LEU A 222 8.51 -1.42 24.17
C LEU A 222 7.31 -0.69 23.53
N LEU A 223 7.55 0.43 22.84
CA LEU A 223 6.50 1.17 22.14
C LEU A 223 5.92 0.32 21.00
N HIS A 224 6.79 -0.27 20.16
CA HIS A 224 6.34 -1.06 19.03
C HIS A 224 5.52 -2.27 19.48
N ARG A 225 5.99 -3.01 20.49
CA ARG A 225 5.31 -4.23 20.96
C ARG A 225 4.06 -3.95 21.79
N PHE A 226 4.10 -2.99 22.71
CA PHE A 226 3.04 -2.81 23.72
C PHE A 226 2.06 -1.68 23.40
N LEU A 227 2.43 -0.72 22.56
CA LEU A 227 1.58 0.40 22.17
C LEU A 227 1.14 0.31 20.70
N PHE A 228 2.08 0.07 19.79
CA PHE A 228 1.78 0.05 18.35
C PHE A 228 1.17 -1.27 17.87
N HIS A 229 1.42 -2.36 18.59
CA HIS A 229 0.84 -3.69 18.38
C HIS A 229 0.01 -4.17 19.58
N CYS A 230 -0.69 -3.24 20.22
CA CYS A 230 -1.49 -3.56 21.40
C CYS A 230 -2.69 -4.49 21.09
N GLU A 231 -3.11 -4.57 19.82
CA GLU A 231 -4.06 -5.53 19.27
C GLU A 231 -3.60 -6.99 19.43
N ASP A 232 -2.30 -7.28 19.28
CA ASP A 232 -1.75 -8.63 19.40
C ASP A 232 -1.75 -9.16 20.84
N LEU A 233 -1.79 -8.23 21.80
CA LEU A 233 -1.67 -8.55 23.23
C LEU A 233 -3.02 -8.83 23.90
N GLY A 234 -4.14 -8.68 23.19
CA GLY A 234 -5.49 -8.82 23.76
C GLY A 234 -5.84 -7.77 24.83
N LEU A 235 -4.98 -6.75 25.02
CA LEU A 235 -5.18 -5.62 25.94
C LEU A 235 -5.90 -4.45 25.27
N PHE A 236 -6.23 -4.59 23.98
CA PHE A 236 -6.79 -3.55 23.16
C PHE A 236 -8.26 -3.26 23.52
N PRO A 237 -8.60 -2.03 23.96
CA PRO A 237 -9.98 -1.69 24.31
C PRO A 237 -10.91 -1.89 23.11
N ARG A 238 -11.98 -2.67 23.32
CA ARG A 238 -12.92 -3.04 22.25
C ARG A 238 -13.94 -1.94 21.98
N HIS A 239 -13.50 -0.91 21.27
CA HIS A 239 -14.34 0.23 20.93
C HIS A 239 -13.89 0.85 19.60
N SER A 240 -14.82 1.05 18.67
CA SER A 240 -14.55 1.48 17.28
C SER A 240 -13.72 2.78 17.19
N LYS A 241 -13.93 3.73 18.10
CA LYS A 241 -13.11 4.96 18.17
C LYS A 241 -11.65 4.74 18.60
N VAL A 242 -11.38 3.71 19.40
CA VAL A 242 -10.01 3.33 19.79
C VAL A 242 -9.29 2.75 18.58
N TYR A 243 -10.00 1.96 17.77
CA TYR A 243 -9.47 1.38 16.52
C TYR A 243 -9.12 2.46 15.52
N ALA A 244 -9.97 3.48 15.43
CA ALA A 244 -9.62 4.67 14.70
C ALA A 244 -8.31 5.25 15.26
N VAL A 245 -8.22 5.63 16.54
CA VAL A 245 -6.98 6.27 17.05
C VAL A 245 -5.74 5.42 16.79
N HIS A 246 -5.84 4.11 16.99
CA HIS A 246 -4.78 3.15 16.68
C HIS A 246 -4.36 3.15 15.22
N PHE A 247 -5.32 3.26 14.29
CA PHE A 247 -5.05 3.35 12.86
C PHE A 247 -4.13 4.53 12.53
N LEU A 248 -4.27 5.69 13.19
CA LEU A 248 -3.38 6.83 12.97
C LEU A 248 -1.98 6.66 13.58
N VAL A 249 -1.85 5.84 14.64
CA VAL A 249 -0.57 5.65 15.33
C VAL A 249 0.31 4.66 14.59
N HIS A 250 -0.25 3.50 14.21
CA HIS A 250 0.51 2.45 13.54
C HIS A 250 -0.29 1.59 12.57
N GLY A 251 -1.61 1.44 12.77
CA GLY A 251 -2.42 0.57 11.91
C GLY A 251 -2.41 0.96 10.43
N ILE A 252 -2.28 2.26 10.10
CA ILE A 252 -2.12 2.72 8.72
C ILE A 252 -0.84 2.22 8.07
N HIS A 253 0.26 2.11 8.82
CA HIS A 253 1.54 1.65 8.31
C HIS A 253 1.50 0.18 7.90
N HIS A 254 0.78 -0.66 8.65
CA HIS A 254 0.53 -2.06 8.26
C HIS A 254 -0.43 -2.16 7.08
N ALA A 255 -1.50 -1.38 7.11
CA ALA A 255 -2.53 -1.40 6.08
C ALA A 255 -2.03 -0.84 4.73
N PHE A 256 -1.13 0.15 4.76
CA PHE A 256 -0.57 0.85 3.61
C PHE A 256 0.94 1.08 3.85
N PRO A 257 1.79 0.10 3.51
CA PRO A 257 3.22 0.13 3.85
C PRO A 257 4.09 1.03 2.96
N GLN A 258 3.52 1.57 1.87
CA GLN A 258 4.19 2.45 0.91
C GLN A 258 3.91 3.93 1.25
#